data_AF-A0A358HMZ5-F1
#
_entry.id   AF-A0A358HMZ5-F1
#
_cell.length_a   1.000
_cell.length_b   1.000
_cell.length_c   1.000
_cell.angle_alpha   90.00
_cell.angle_beta   90.00
_cell.angle_gamma   90.00
#
_symmetry.space_group_name_H-M   'P 1'
#
loop_
_entity.id
_entity.type
_entity.pdbx_description
1 polymer ?
#
loop_
_entity_poly.entity_id
_entity_poly.type
_entity_poly.pdbx_seq_one_letter_code
_entity_poly.pdbx_strand_id
1 'polypeptide(L)' 'MQTVNDIRTTFLEFFRKNGHEVVSSSPLVPRNDPTLMFTNAGMVQFKNVFTGQEQR' A
#
# COMPACT_ATOMS: atom_id res chain seq x y z
N MET A 1 -2.44 -27.45 -2.66
CA MET A 1 -1.57 -26.52 -3.40
C MET A 1 -2.04 -25.11 -3.07
N GLN A 2 -1.14 -24.18 -2.72
CA GLN A 2 -1.54 -22.82 -2.37
C GLN A 2 -2.01 -22.06 -3.62
N THR A 3 -3.10 -21.30 -3.50
CA THR A 3 -3.59 -20.40 -4.55
C THR A 3 -2.90 -19.04 -4.46
N VAL A 4 -2.99 -18.23 -5.52
CA VAL A 4 -2.48 -16.84 -5.51
C VAL A 4 -3.16 -16.00 -4.42
N ASN A 5 -4.45 -16.27 -4.16
CA ASN A 5 -5.18 -15.61 -3.07
C ASN A 5 -4.60 -16.00 -1.70
N ASP A 6 -4.22 -17.26 -1.51
CA ASP A 6 -3.61 -17.72 -0.26
C ASP A 6 -2.26 -17.05 -0.01
N ILE A 7 -1.44 -16.88 -1.06
CA ILE A 7 -0.14 -16.20 -0.97
C ILE A 7 -0.32 -14.73 -0.56
N ARG A 8 -1.27 -14.02 -1.19
CA ARG A 8 -1.59 -12.63 -0.84
C ARG A 8 -2.01 -12.51 0.62
N THR A 9 -2.93 -13.36 1.07
CA THR A 9 -3.40 -13.36 2.46
C THR A 9 -2.26 -13.67 3.41
N THR A 10 -1.43 -14.66 3.10
CA THR A 10 -0.29 -15.04 3.95
C THR A 10 0.69 -13.89 4.15
N PHE A 11 1.00 -13.14 3.09
CA PHE A 11 1.87 -11.96 3.18
C PHE A 11 1.28 -10.88 4.10
N LEU A 12 0.02 -10.50 3.90
CA LEU A 12 -0.65 -9.47 4.70
C LEU A 12 -0.74 -9.89 6.18
N GLU A 13 -1.09 -11.15 6.44
CA GLU A 13 -1.21 -11.69 7.79
C GLU A 13 0.12 -11.79 8.53
N PHE A 14 1.22 -12.07 7.84
CA PHE A 14 2.55 -12.04 8.44
C PHE A 14 2.87 -10.64 8.99
N PHE A 15 2.70 -9.59 8.18
CA PHE A 15 2.98 -8.22 8.62
C PHE A 15 2.01 -7.76 9.70
N ARG A 16 0.72 -8.11 9.60
CA ARG A 16 -0.29 -7.83 10.62
C ARG A 16 0.09 -8.41 11.99
N LYS A 17 0.56 -9.66 12.03
CA LYS A 17 1.05 -10.30 13.27
C LYS A 17 2.29 -9.62 13.85
N ASN A 18 3.07 -8.94 13.02
CA ASN A 18 4.22 -8.13 13.41
C ASN A 18 3.86 -6.64 13.60
N GLY A 19 2.59 -6.33 13.90
CA GLY A 19 2.16 -4.98 14.29
C GLY A 19 1.97 -3.99 13.14
N HIS A 20 1.99 -4.43 11.89
CA HIS A 20 1.71 -3.55 10.76
C HIS A 20 0.20 -3.46 10.49
N GLU A 21 -0.29 -2.27 10.16
CA GLU A 21 -1.67 -2.09 9.71
C GLU A 21 -1.85 -2.58 8.26
N VAL A 22 -2.91 -3.34 8.00
CA VAL A 22 -3.27 -3.75 6.64
C VAL A 22 -4.11 -2.65 5.99
N VAL A 23 -3.50 -1.89 5.10
CA VAL A 23 -4.15 -0.80 4.37
C VAL A 23 -4.55 -1.28 2.96
N SER A 24 -5.78 -0.96 2.54
CA SER A 24 -6.28 -1.30 1.20
C SER A 24 -5.43 -0.64 0.09
N SER A 25 -5.35 -1.28 -1.07
CA SER A 25 -4.67 -0.68 -2.23
C SER A 25 -5.32 0.65 -2.60
N SER A 26 -4.49 1.64 -2.91
CA SER A 26 -4.95 2.90 -3.48
C SER A 26 -5.47 2.71 -4.91
N PRO A 27 -6.25 3.68 -5.44
CA PRO A 27 -6.67 3.69 -6.84
C PRO A 27 -5.48 3.67 -7.81
N LEU A 28 -5.73 3.21 -9.04
CA LEU A 28 -4.74 3.22 -10.12
C LEU A 28 -4.37 4.65 -10.56
N VAL A 29 -5.33 5.59 -10.54
CA VAL A 29 -5.08 7.00 -10.86
C VAL A 29 -4.90 7.79 -9.56
N PRO A 30 -3.72 8.36 -9.29
CA PRO A 30 -3.47 9.14 -8.08
C PRO A 30 -4.28 10.44 -8.11
N ARG A 31 -4.91 10.80 -6.99
CA ARG A 31 -5.74 12.01 -6.90
C ARG A 31 -4.94 13.29 -6.59
N ASN A 32 -3.81 13.14 -5.91
CA ASN A 32 -3.09 14.25 -5.27
C ASN A 32 -1.63 14.37 -5.76
N ASP A 33 -1.28 13.73 -6.87
CA ASP A 33 0.08 13.81 -7.43
C ASP A 33 0.04 14.09 -8.94
N PRO A 34 0.18 15.36 -9.36
CA PRO A 34 0.14 15.73 -10.78
C PRO A 34 1.37 15.24 -11.56
N THR A 35 2.40 14.74 -10.87
CA THR A 35 3.63 14.21 -11.50
C THR A 35 3.53 12.73 -11.87
N LEU A 36 2.49 12.03 -11.38
CA LEU A 36 2.27 10.62 -11.64
C LEU A 36 1.05 10.41 -12.53
N MET A 37 1.24 9.69 -13.64
CA MET A 37 0.13 9.28 -14.51
C MET A 37 -0.68 8.12 -13.90
N PHE A 38 0.01 7.14 -13.29
CA PHE A 38 -0.61 5.98 -12.63
C PHE A 38 0.20 5.56 -11.39
N THR A 39 -0.48 4.93 -10.43
CA THR A 39 0.15 4.28 -9.26
C THR A 39 1.01 3.12 -9.74
N ASN A 40 2.33 3.29 -9.64
CA ASN A 40 3.32 2.30 -10.06
C ASN A 40 3.88 1.46 -8.89
N ALA A 41 3.65 1.87 -7.65
CA ALA A 41 4.18 1.23 -6.45
C ALA A 41 3.27 1.44 -5.22
N GLY A 42 3.35 0.52 -4.26
CA GLY A 42 2.57 0.59 -3.02
C GLY A 42 2.92 1.78 -2.11
N MET A 43 4.13 2.33 -2.23
CA MET A 43 4.59 3.48 -1.43
C MET A 43 3.96 4.82 -1.85
N VAL A 44 3.37 4.91 -3.04
CA VAL A 44 2.82 6.16 -3.60
C VAL A 44 1.74 6.74 -2.69
N GLN A 45 0.86 5.91 -2.15
CA GLN A 45 -0.20 6.35 -1.23
C GLN A 45 0.30 6.81 0.16
N PHE A 46 1.58 6.61 0.45
CA PHE A 46 2.24 7.01 1.69
C PHE A 46 3.29 8.10 1.46
N LYS A 47 3.39 8.67 0.24
CA LYS A 47 4.37 9.70 -0.13
C LYS A 47 4.40 10.85 0.88
N ASN A 48 3.23 11.37 1.26
CA ASN A 48 3.12 12.49 2.18
C ASN A 48 3.51 12.14 3.61
N VAL A 49 3.36 10.87 4.01
CA VAL A 49 3.86 10.38 5.29
C VAL A 49 5.39 10.36 5.28
N PHE A 50 6.00 9.84 4.21
CA PHE A 50 7.46 9.82 4.07
C PHE A 50 8.09 11.22 3.97
N THR A 51 7.37 12.20 3.43
CA THR A 51 7.84 13.59 3.34
C THR A 51 7.43 14.48 4.52
N GLY A 52 6.76 13.92 5.53
CA GLY A 52 6.33 14.65 6.73
C GLY A 52 5.17 15.64 6.52
N GLN A 53 4.46 15.54 5.40
CA GLN A 53 3.29 16.36 5.07
C GLN A 53 1.98 15.80 5.65
N GLU A 54 1.97 14.51 6.02
CA GLU A 54 0.85 13.81 6.66
C GLU A 54 1.39 12.92 7.80
N GLN A 55 0.61 12.74 8.87
CA GLN A 55 0.90 11.72 9.88
C GLN A 55 -0.17 10.63 9.83
N ARG A 56 0.27 9.38 9.98
CA ARG A 56 -0.53 8.16 10.11
C ARG A 56 -0.03 7.35 11.29
#